data_AF-A0A0L8ACS4-F1
#
_entry.id   AF-A0A0L8ACS4-F1
#
_cell.length_a   1.000
_cell.length_b   1.000
_cell.length_c   1.000
_cell.angle_alpha   90.00
_cell.angle_beta   90.00
_cell.angle_gamma   90.00
#
_symmetry.space_group_name_H-M   'P 1'
#
loop_
_entity.id
_entity.type
_entity.pdbx_description
1 polymer ?
#
loop_
_entity_poly.entity_id
_entity_poly.type
_entity_poly.pdbx_seq_one_letter_code
_entity_poly.pdbx_strand_id
1 'polypeptide(L)'
;MPYATAQPLHPQGPPMNLVLYGMDRELLPRLAAKLPPTTTLHWQDSSTPTSAQDLQRGPQSLVLLDFRPEHAAASSVLAQQLQQTEPDLALVAVGATSAGQVEGVVIALRAGLRDVLDLDSDNVGIEAALRRALSPRPAAAAQHAHKARLIVLLGVRAGVGTSTLAAHLSVLAQQTRALAQGEALLQDGLLMELAQPSGDLALYLNLDSRFHYEDALRNASRIDATLARTAMARHDSGLVLLDRASGSDAVPPSDPGALLQRLRTVFASVLCDAGGCPLRQLPPLLLDQADEIWLVTDASIATLVSLDQALKHLAGQREREKRLQLVINRHDDSSGMSPEQIARRFEVPLLATLPERPRVRLAASQGHLLLQDAPRDPYLRALAPLVSRLDPAACPVQAQGLRERLSLALGGSQWKTR
;
A
#
# COMPACT_ATOMS: atom_id res chain seq x y z
N MET A 1 -46.03 40.94 -18.52
CA MET A 1 -45.38 39.62 -18.45
C MET A 1 -44.02 39.82 -17.79
N PRO A 2 -43.83 39.50 -16.50
CA PRO A 2 -42.52 39.64 -15.86
C PRO A 2 -41.62 38.48 -16.30
N TYR A 3 -40.37 38.79 -16.64
CA TYR A 3 -39.33 37.82 -16.95
C TYR A 3 -38.88 37.10 -15.67
N ALA A 4 -38.54 35.81 -15.79
CA ALA A 4 -38.06 34.99 -14.68
C ALA A 4 -36.65 35.45 -14.23
N THR A 5 -36.49 35.69 -12.93
CA THR A 5 -35.18 35.84 -12.29
C THR A 5 -34.60 34.46 -11.97
N ALA A 6 -33.48 34.10 -12.62
CA ALA A 6 -32.73 32.90 -12.28
C ALA A 6 -31.99 33.12 -10.95
N GLN A 7 -32.33 32.31 -9.94
CA GLN A 7 -31.54 32.20 -8.71
C GLN A 7 -30.50 31.08 -8.86
N PRO A 8 -29.24 31.29 -8.42
CA PRO A 8 -28.24 30.24 -8.43
C PRO A 8 -28.70 29.10 -7.52
N LEU A 9 -28.69 27.87 -8.05
CA LEU A 9 -29.23 26.70 -7.36
C LEU A 9 -28.45 26.36 -6.08
N HIS A 10 -27.21 26.83 -5.91
CA HIS A 10 -26.38 26.65 -4.70
C HIS A 10 -25.48 27.89 -4.46
N PRO A 11 -25.80 28.79 -3.50
CA PRO A 11 -24.90 29.88 -3.09
C PRO A 11 -24.21 29.65 -1.72
N GLN A 12 -24.30 28.47 -1.11
CA GLN A 12 -23.71 28.22 0.21
C GLN A 12 -23.24 26.76 0.27
N GLY A 13 -21.93 26.53 0.39
CA GLY A 13 -21.40 25.18 0.70
C GLY A 13 -21.89 24.70 2.08
N PRO A 14 -21.76 23.39 2.40
CA PRO A 14 -22.14 22.87 3.71
C PRO A 14 -21.40 23.60 4.85
N PRO A 15 -21.98 23.67 6.07
CA PRO A 15 -21.32 24.32 7.20
C PRO A 15 -20.01 23.60 7.55
N MET A 16 -18.92 24.36 7.60
CA MET A 16 -17.55 23.85 7.84
C MET A 16 -17.07 24.27 9.22
N ASN A 17 -16.38 23.36 9.92
CA ASN A 17 -15.79 23.65 11.23
C ASN A 17 -14.27 23.72 11.08
N LEU A 18 -13.69 24.89 11.26
CA LEU A 18 -12.25 25.11 11.21
C LEU A 18 -11.72 25.26 12.62
N VAL A 19 -10.65 24.55 12.96
CA VAL A 19 -9.93 24.71 14.22
C VAL A 19 -8.55 25.25 13.90
N LEU A 20 -8.33 26.52 14.21
CA LEU A 20 -6.98 27.09 14.22
C LEU A 20 -6.25 26.58 15.45
N TYR A 21 -5.28 25.70 15.21
CA TYR A 21 -4.43 25.13 16.25
C TYR A 21 -3.07 25.81 16.18
N GLY A 22 -2.82 26.71 17.12
CA GLY A 22 -1.64 27.56 17.12
C GLY A 22 -1.37 28.20 18.48
N MET A 23 -0.16 28.74 18.63
CA MET A 23 0.29 29.33 19.90
C MET A 23 -0.30 30.71 20.16
N ASP A 24 -0.64 31.46 19.11
CA ASP A 24 -1.20 32.81 19.21
C ASP A 24 -2.60 32.92 18.56
N ARG A 25 -3.28 34.04 18.82
CA ARG A 25 -4.59 34.36 18.22
C ARG A 25 -4.49 35.40 17.09
N GLU A 26 -3.29 35.79 16.67
CA GLU A 26 -3.10 36.90 15.73
C GLU A 26 -3.64 36.58 14.34
N LEU A 27 -3.55 35.31 13.95
CA LEU A 27 -4.04 34.81 12.67
C LEU A 27 -5.57 34.74 12.61
N LEU A 28 -6.25 34.62 13.75
CA LEU A 28 -7.69 34.41 13.84
C LEU A 28 -8.53 35.52 13.17
N PRO A 29 -8.34 36.83 13.47
CA PRO A 29 -9.10 37.90 12.82
C PRO A 29 -8.80 38.00 11.31
N ARG A 30 -7.58 37.66 10.89
CA ARG A 30 -7.16 37.69 9.47
C ARG A 30 -7.83 36.58 8.67
N LEU A 31 -7.88 35.37 9.22
CA LEU A 31 -8.63 34.25 8.65
C LEU A 31 -10.14 34.56 8.65
N ALA A 32 -10.70 34.99 9.77
CA ALA A 32 -12.13 35.28 9.88
C ALA A 32 -12.63 36.28 8.82
N ALA A 33 -11.83 37.31 8.47
CA ALA A 33 -12.16 38.29 7.44
C ALA A 33 -12.22 37.71 6.01
N LYS A 34 -11.61 36.54 5.78
CA LYS A 34 -11.48 35.90 4.47
C LYS A 34 -12.37 34.67 4.30
N LEU A 35 -12.98 34.18 5.39
CA LEU A 35 -13.78 32.96 5.38
C LEU A 35 -15.23 33.21 4.95
N PRO A 36 -15.90 32.20 4.35
CA PRO A 36 -17.33 32.27 4.07
C PRO A 36 -18.16 32.43 5.36
N PRO A 37 -19.30 33.15 5.33
CA PRO A 37 -20.15 33.38 6.50
C PRO A 37 -20.77 32.10 7.11
N THR A 38 -20.74 30.98 6.38
CA THR A 38 -21.19 29.65 6.84
C THR A 38 -20.12 28.86 7.58
N THR A 39 -18.95 29.44 7.81
CA THR A 39 -17.79 28.76 8.42
C THR A 39 -17.68 29.12 9.89
N THR A 40 -17.63 28.11 10.75
CA THR A 40 -17.32 28.32 12.18
C THR A 40 -15.82 28.16 12.38
N LEU A 41 -15.15 29.22 12.80
CA LEU A 41 -13.72 29.21 13.14
C LEU A 41 -13.54 29.17 14.66
N HIS A 42 -12.91 28.11 15.15
CA HIS A 42 -12.49 27.94 16.53
C HIS A 42 -10.98 28.16 16.65
N TRP A 43 -10.53 28.56 17.83
CA TRP A 43 -9.10 28.59 18.18
C TRP A 43 -8.83 27.68 19.34
N GLN A 44 -7.74 26.92 19.22
CA GLN A 44 -7.25 26.01 20.23
C GLN A 44 -5.76 26.27 20.44
N ASP A 45 -5.38 26.41 21.71
CA ASP A 45 -4.01 26.70 22.11
C ASP A 45 -3.13 25.45 21.97
N SER A 46 -2.13 25.53 21.10
CA SER A 46 -1.21 24.42 20.86
C SER A 46 -0.15 24.21 21.95
N SER A 47 -0.06 25.10 22.93
CA SER A 47 0.78 24.92 24.12
C SER A 47 0.14 24.03 25.20
N THR A 48 -1.16 23.75 25.05
CA THR A 48 -1.93 22.95 26.00
C THR A 48 -2.18 21.53 25.48
N PRO A 49 -2.17 20.50 26.36
CA PRO A 49 -2.53 19.14 25.96
C PRO A 49 -3.95 19.14 25.36
N THR A 50 -4.06 18.80 24.09
CA THR A 50 -5.31 18.86 23.33
C THR A 50 -5.63 17.46 22.81
N SER A 51 -6.87 16.99 23.01
CA SER A 51 -7.31 15.68 22.50
C SER A 51 -7.79 15.77 21.05
N ALA A 52 -7.81 14.64 20.34
CA ALA A 52 -8.36 14.56 18.99
C ALA A 52 -9.82 15.02 18.91
N GLN A 53 -10.61 14.76 19.97
CA GLN A 53 -12.00 15.18 20.06
C GLN A 53 -12.15 16.71 20.15
N ASP A 54 -11.17 17.41 20.74
CA ASP A 54 -11.17 18.86 20.80
C ASP A 54 -10.94 19.50 19.42
N LEU A 55 -10.14 18.82 18.58
CA LEU A 55 -9.80 19.20 17.21
C LEU A 55 -10.85 18.72 16.18
N GLN A 56 -11.54 17.61 16.43
CA GLN A 56 -12.62 17.07 15.60
C GLN A 56 -14.00 17.57 16.08
N ARG A 57 -14.32 18.82 15.74
CA ARG A 57 -15.58 19.48 16.06
C ARG A 57 -16.74 19.11 15.11
N GLY A 58 -16.78 17.91 14.54
CA GLY A 58 -17.88 17.44 13.67
C GLY A 58 -17.46 16.78 12.34
N PRO A 59 -18.43 16.41 11.48
CA PRO A 59 -18.20 15.59 10.27
C PRO A 59 -17.44 16.28 9.13
N GLN A 60 -17.05 17.56 9.29
CA GLN A 60 -16.30 18.37 8.33
C GLN A 60 -15.33 19.32 9.06
N SER A 61 -14.47 18.74 9.91
CA SER A 61 -13.47 19.49 10.67
C SER A 61 -12.12 19.53 9.96
N LEU A 62 -11.60 20.74 9.74
CA LEU A 62 -10.21 20.96 9.30
C LEU A 62 -9.41 21.58 10.44
N VAL A 63 -8.19 21.10 10.63
CA VAL A 63 -7.22 21.70 11.57
C VAL A 63 -6.27 22.58 10.76
N LEU A 64 -6.27 23.87 11.08
CA LEU A 64 -5.40 24.86 10.48
C LEU A 64 -4.16 25.05 11.35
N LEU A 65 -2.98 24.97 10.75
CA LEU A 65 -1.69 25.19 11.41
C LEU A 65 -1.03 26.45 10.86
N ASP A 66 -0.49 27.31 11.73
CA ASP A 66 0.15 28.56 11.32
C ASP A 66 1.58 28.32 10.80
N PHE A 67 1.77 28.46 9.50
CA PHE A 67 3.06 28.36 8.82
C PHE A 67 3.60 29.73 8.37
N ARG A 68 3.20 30.82 9.01
CA ARG A 68 3.98 32.06 8.92
C ARG A 68 5.42 31.84 9.42
N PRO A 69 6.42 32.57 8.93
CA PRO A 69 7.83 32.34 9.26
C PRO A 69 8.13 32.22 10.76
N GLU A 70 7.44 33.02 11.58
CA GLU A 70 7.57 33.01 13.05
C GLU A 70 7.12 31.69 13.72
N HIS A 71 6.16 30.96 13.13
CA HIS A 71 5.56 29.76 13.71
C HIS A 71 5.84 28.47 12.95
N ALA A 72 6.35 28.55 11.72
CA ALA A 72 6.53 27.41 10.81
C ALA A 72 7.33 26.25 11.42
N ALA A 73 8.38 26.53 12.20
CA ALA A 73 9.18 25.50 12.86
C ALA A 73 8.37 24.73 13.91
N ALA A 74 7.65 25.42 14.79
CA ALA A 74 6.83 24.78 15.81
C ALA A 74 5.64 24.04 15.20
N SER A 75 4.97 24.64 14.22
CA SER A 75 3.86 24.03 13.47
C SER A 75 4.29 22.78 12.69
N SER A 76 5.55 22.72 12.23
CA SER A 76 6.08 21.51 11.57
C SER A 76 6.17 20.31 12.53
N VAL A 77 6.58 20.55 13.77
CA VAL A 77 6.63 19.51 14.82
C VAL A 77 5.23 19.05 15.19
N LEU A 78 4.29 20.00 15.36
CA LEU A 78 2.90 19.70 15.65
C LEU A 78 2.23 18.91 14.52
N ALA A 79 2.49 19.27 13.25
CA ALA A 79 1.98 18.54 12.09
C ALA A 79 2.45 17.09 12.10
N GLN A 80 3.74 16.85 12.33
CA GLN A 80 4.30 15.49 12.39
C GLN A 80 3.72 14.67 13.54
N GLN A 81 3.56 15.29 14.72
CA GLN A 81 2.96 14.63 15.87
C GLN A 81 1.50 14.25 15.59
N LEU A 82 0.68 15.18 15.09
CA LEU A 82 -0.73 14.92 14.78
C LEU A 82 -0.90 13.87 13.69
N GLN A 83 -0.05 13.87 12.66
CA GLN A 83 -0.05 12.83 11.62
C GLN A 83 0.29 11.43 12.16
N GLN A 84 1.09 11.34 13.22
CA GLN A 84 1.45 10.08 13.86
C GLN A 84 0.36 9.58 14.83
N THR A 85 -0.22 10.49 15.63
CA THR A 85 -1.19 10.12 16.67
C THR A 85 -2.62 10.04 16.15
N GLU A 86 -2.98 10.89 15.18
CA GLU A 86 -4.35 11.11 14.70
C GLU A 86 -4.40 11.23 13.15
N PRO A 87 -4.12 10.14 12.41
CA PRO A 87 -3.95 10.17 10.95
C PRO A 87 -5.22 10.53 10.17
N ASP A 88 -6.40 10.45 10.81
CA ASP A 88 -7.69 10.80 10.23
C ASP A 88 -7.98 12.32 10.26
N LEU A 89 -7.14 13.12 10.92
CA LEU A 89 -7.27 14.58 10.92
C LEU A 89 -6.87 15.20 9.58
N ALA A 90 -7.77 16.00 9.02
CA ALA A 90 -7.49 16.83 7.86
C ALA A 90 -6.69 18.08 8.29
N LEU A 91 -5.38 18.05 8.12
CA LEU A 91 -4.47 19.14 8.43
C LEU A 91 -4.24 20.05 7.22
N VAL A 92 -4.37 21.37 7.41
CA VAL A 92 -4.14 22.39 6.39
C VAL A 92 -3.15 23.43 6.93
N ALA A 93 -2.13 23.74 6.14
CA ALA A 93 -1.21 24.82 6.49
C ALA A 93 -1.83 26.18 6.13
N VAL A 94 -1.63 27.18 6.97
CA VAL A 94 -1.96 28.57 6.66
C VAL A 94 -0.66 29.34 6.51
N GLY A 95 -0.47 29.96 5.35
CA GLY A 95 0.74 30.72 5.05
C GLY A 95 0.45 31.88 4.11
N ALA A 96 1.51 32.54 3.64
CA ALA A 96 1.40 33.61 2.67
C ALA A 96 2.44 33.40 1.55
N THR A 97 2.06 33.68 0.31
CA THR A 97 2.96 33.53 -0.86
C THR A 97 3.68 34.82 -1.25
N SER A 98 3.43 35.92 -0.54
CA SER A 98 4.18 37.17 -0.66
C SER A 98 5.68 37.02 -0.37
N ALA A 99 6.47 37.93 -0.94
CA ALA A 99 7.92 37.93 -0.82
C ALA A 99 8.35 37.94 0.65
N GLY A 100 9.14 36.93 1.05
CA GLY A 100 9.63 36.75 2.42
C GLY A 100 8.82 35.78 3.29
N GLN A 101 7.66 35.29 2.84
CA GLN A 101 6.83 34.34 3.60
C GLN A 101 6.73 32.93 2.98
N VAL A 102 7.23 32.77 1.74
CA VAL A 102 7.25 31.50 0.99
C VAL A 102 7.97 30.38 1.73
N GLU A 103 8.98 30.70 2.54
CA GLU A 103 9.73 29.71 3.32
C GLU A 103 8.82 28.88 4.24
N GLY A 104 7.84 29.52 4.87
CA GLY A 104 6.87 28.84 5.72
C GLY A 104 6.01 27.82 4.97
N VAL A 105 5.59 28.15 3.75
CA VAL A 105 4.87 27.23 2.84
C VAL A 105 5.76 26.04 2.46
N VAL A 106 7.04 26.27 2.18
CA VAL A 106 7.99 25.19 1.87
C VAL A 106 8.18 24.27 3.08
N ILE A 107 8.25 24.81 4.30
CA ILE A 107 8.33 24.03 5.54
C ILE A 107 7.06 23.19 5.73
N ALA A 108 5.88 23.75 5.46
CA ALA A 108 4.61 23.02 5.52
C ALA A 108 4.58 21.79 4.60
N LEU A 109 5.03 21.96 3.35
CA LEU A 109 5.09 20.86 2.38
C LEU A 109 6.11 19.79 2.80
N ARG A 110 7.26 20.21 3.37
CA ARG A 110 8.26 19.28 3.93
C ARG A 110 7.76 18.53 5.16
N ALA A 111 6.86 19.14 5.93
CA ALA A 111 6.14 18.50 7.04
C ALA A 111 5.01 17.57 6.56
N GLY A 112 4.84 17.37 5.26
CA GLY A 112 3.89 16.43 4.68
C GLY A 112 2.46 16.96 4.56
N LEU A 113 2.22 18.25 4.82
CA LEU A 113 0.93 18.89 4.60
C LEU A 113 0.69 19.07 3.11
N ARG A 114 -0.52 18.71 2.65
CA ARG A 114 -0.85 18.67 1.22
C ARG A 114 -1.62 19.90 0.75
N ASP A 115 -2.33 20.53 1.67
CA ASP A 115 -3.16 21.70 1.40
C ASP A 115 -2.62 22.91 2.15
N VAL A 116 -2.49 24.01 1.43
CA VAL A 116 -2.04 25.30 1.94
C VAL A 116 -3.13 26.33 1.64
N LEU A 117 -3.54 27.05 2.68
CA LEU A 117 -4.39 28.23 2.61
C LEU A 117 -3.46 29.44 2.55
N ASP A 118 -3.40 30.06 1.37
CA ASP A 118 -2.63 31.27 1.15
C ASP A 118 -3.46 32.50 1.53
N LEU A 119 -2.99 33.25 2.52
CA LEU A 119 -3.66 34.47 3.03
C LEU A 119 -3.62 35.63 2.03
N ASP A 120 -2.66 35.61 1.10
CA ASP A 120 -2.54 36.63 0.06
C ASP A 120 -3.51 36.38 -1.11
N SER A 121 -4.14 35.20 -1.15
CA SER A 121 -5.18 34.89 -2.12
C SER A 121 -6.47 35.68 -1.85
N ASP A 122 -7.27 35.82 -2.90
CA ASP A 122 -8.62 36.34 -2.79
C ASP A 122 -9.56 35.33 -2.08
N ASN A 123 -10.76 35.79 -1.71
CA ASN A 123 -11.70 34.95 -0.97
C ASN A 123 -12.12 33.71 -1.78
N VAL A 124 -12.12 33.81 -3.11
CA VAL A 124 -12.43 32.69 -4.03
C VAL A 124 -11.32 31.62 -3.97
N GLY A 125 -10.05 32.02 -3.99
CA GLY A 125 -8.91 31.12 -3.83
C GLY A 125 -8.90 30.39 -2.48
N ILE A 126 -9.24 31.12 -1.41
CA ILE A 126 -9.35 30.55 -0.05
C ILE A 126 -10.51 29.55 0.03
N GLU A 127 -11.67 29.89 -0.53
CA GLU A 127 -12.82 28.97 -0.57
C GLU A 127 -12.50 27.70 -1.38
N ALA A 128 -11.80 27.84 -2.52
CA ALA A 128 -11.36 26.72 -3.32
C ALA A 128 -10.37 25.81 -2.57
N ALA A 129 -9.45 26.38 -1.79
CA ALA A 129 -8.51 25.62 -0.96
C ALA A 129 -9.23 24.85 0.15
N LEU A 130 -10.19 25.47 0.84
CA LEU A 130 -11.00 24.81 1.87
C LEU A 130 -11.86 23.68 1.30
N ARG A 131 -12.51 23.92 0.16
CA ARG A 131 -13.32 22.90 -0.52
C ARG A 131 -12.48 21.71 -0.98
N ARG A 132 -11.26 21.95 -1.45
CA ARG A 132 -10.30 20.90 -1.81
C ARG A 132 -9.90 20.07 -0.58
N ALA A 133 -9.63 20.72 0.55
CA ALA A 133 -9.29 20.05 1.80
C ALA A 133 -10.45 19.22 2.39
N LEU A 134 -11.71 19.62 2.16
CA LEU A 134 -12.92 18.96 2.69
C LEU A 134 -13.59 17.95 1.76
N SER A 135 -13.20 17.90 0.48
CA SER A 135 -13.82 16.97 -0.46
C SER A 135 -13.55 15.52 -0.01
N PRO A 136 -14.60 14.68 0.18
CA PRO A 136 -14.44 13.28 0.54
C PRO A 136 -13.52 12.64 -0.48
N ARG A 137 -12.32 12.25 -0.02
CA ARG A 137 -11.41 11.56 -0.91
C ARG A 137 -12.04 10.20 -1.18
N PRO A 138 -12.24 9.80 -2.46
CA PRO A 138 -12.55 8.41 -2.72
C PRO A 138 -11.46 7.58 -2.04
N ALA A 139 -11.87 6.69 -1.13
CA ALA A 139 -10.99 5.63 -0.68
C ALA A 139 -10.44 4.96 -1.94
N ALA A 140 -9.12 5.05 -2.12
CA ALA A 140 -8.38 4.55 -3.28
C ALA A 140 -8.73 5.18 -4.66
N ALA A 141 -8.14 6.34 -4.97
CA ALA A 141 -7.45 6.61 -6.25
C ALA A 141 -6.97 8.07 -6.31
N ALA A 142 -5.78 8.28 -6.89
CA ALA A 142 -5.17 9.58 -7.24
C ALA A 142 -4.57 10.41 -6.08
N GLN A 143 -3.48 9.89 -5.54
CA GLN A 143 -2.15 10.54 -5.54
C GLN A 143 -1.11 9.47 -5.20
N HIS A 144 -0.94 8.50 -6.11
CA HIS A 144 0.25 7.66 -6.13
C HIS A 144 1.41 8.52 -6.65
N ALA A 145 2.09 9.24 -5.77
CA ALA A 145 3.54 9.21 -5.89
C ALA A 145 3.90 7.75 -5.60
N HIS A 146 4.10 6.96 -6.67
CA HIS A 146 4.39 5.52 -6.70
C HIS A 146 4.66 4.92 -5.30
N LYS A 147 3.62 4.47 -4.60
CA LYS A 147 3.80 3.54 -3.47
C LYS A 147 3.50 2.17 -4.04
N ALA A 148 4.55 1.37 -4.22
CA ALA A 148 4.45 -0.06 -4.45
C ALA A 148 3.43 -0.66 -3.50
N ARG A 149 2.62 -1.60 -3.99
CA ARG A 149 1.76 -2.38 -3.12
C ARG A 149 2.64 -3.30 -2.26
N LEU A 150 2.41 -3.34 -0.95
CA LEU A 150 3.08 -4.21 0.00
C LEU A 150 2.14 -5.34 0.42
N ILE A 151 2.48 -6.56 0.05
CA ILE A 151 1.75 -7.76 0.45
C ILE A 151 2.63 -8.56 1.41
N VAL A 152 2.08 -8.98 2.54
CA VAL A 152 2.78 -9.87 3.48
C VAL A 152 2.21 -11.28 3.36
N LEU A 153 3.04 -12.25 2.97
CA LEU A 153 2.72 -13.67 3.01
C LEU A 153 3.06 -14.22 4.39
N LEU A 154 2.04 -14.69 5.08
CA LEU A 154 2.15 -15.19 6.43
C LEU A 154 1.76 -16.67 6.45
N GLY A 155 2.76 -17.54 6.46
CA GLY A 155 2.54 -18.97 6.67
C GLY A 155 2.09 -19.22 8.10
N VAL A 156 0.87 -19.73 8.28
CA VAL A 156 0.35 -19.99 9.64
C VAL A 156 1.13 -21.09 10.35
N ARG A 157 1.86 -21.92 9.59
CA ARG A 157 2.75 -22.97 10.09
C ARG A 157 3.97 -23.11 9.20
N ALA A 158 5.12 -23.46 9.76
CA ALA A 158 6.30 -23.80 8.97
C ALA A 158 6.01 -25.00 8.05
N GLY A 159 6.55 -24.96 6.83
CA GLY A 159 6.41 -26.05 5.87
C GLY A 159 5.11 -26.06 5.06
N VAL A 160 4.18 -25.11 5.23
CA VAL A 160 2.97 -24.98 4.38
C VAL A 160 3.27 -24.50 2.96
N GLY A 161 4.53 -24.14 2.66
CA GLY A 161 4.99 -23.75 1.33
C GLY A 161 4.93 -22.25 1.03
N THR A 162 4.96 -21.39 2.04
CA THR A 162 4.93 -19.92 1.89
C THR A 162 6.07 -19.39 1.01
N SER A 163 7.32 -19.78 1.27
CA SER A 163 8.48 -19.34 0.48
C SER A 163 8.45 -19.87 -0.95
N THR A 164 7.98 -21.10 -1.14
CA THR A 164 7.76 -21.66 -2.47
C THR A 164 6.72 -20.85 -3.25
N LEU A 165 5.61 -20.49 -2.61
CA LEU A 165 4.60 -19.60 -3.18
C LEU A 165 5.19 -18.22 -3.49
N ALA A 166 5.94 -17.63 -2.55
CA ALA A 166 6.52 -16.30 -2.68
C ALA A 166 7.43 -16.20 -3.92
N ALA A 167 8.32 -17.19 -4.10
CA ALA A 167 9.23 -17.26 -5.24
C ALA A 167 8.47 -17.36 -6.58
N HIS A 168 7.54 -18.31 -6.69
CA HIS A 168 6.75 -18.51 -7.91
C HIS A 168 5.88 -17.30 -8.24
N LEU A 169 5.20 -16.74 -7.25
CA LEU A 169 4.33 -15.58 -7.42
C LEU A 169 5.11 -14.35 -7.90
N SER A 170 6.26 -14.08 -7.28
CA SER A 170 7.06 -12.90 -7.59
C SER A 170 7.64 -12.95 -8.99
N VAL A 171 8.20 -14.10 -9.40
CA VAL A 171 8.71 -14.28 -10.75
C VAL A 171 7.60 -14.23 -11.79
N LEU A 172 6.45 -14.87 -11.52
CA LEU A 172 5.30 -14.83 -12.42
C LEU A 172 4.74 -13.42 -12.58
N ALA A 173 4.64 -12.64 -11.49
CA ALA A 173 4.19 -11.26 -11.55
C ALA A 173 5.14 -10.40 -12.38
N GLN A 174 6.45 -10.53 -12.18
CA GLN A 174 7.45 -9.81 -12.95
C GLN A 174 7.38 -10.16 -14.45
N GLN A 175 7.30 -11.45 -14.81
CA GLN A 175 7.18 -11.85 -16.21
C GLN A 175 5.86 -11.37 -16.85
N THR A 176 4.76 -11.40 -16.10
CA THR A 176 3.46 -10.93 -16.63
C THR A 176 3.47 -9.41 -16.84
N ARG A 177 4.13 -8.65 -15.97
CA ARG A 177 4.38 -7.21 -16.18
C ARG A 177 5.25 -6.97 -17.42
N ALA A 178 6.33 -7.72 -17.59
CA ALA A 178 7.20 -7.64 -18.77
C ALA A 178 6.41 -7.80 -20.07
N LEU A 179 5.50 -8.78 -20.10
CA LEU A 179 4.60 -9.01 -21.23
C LEU A 179 3.58 -7.89 -21.44
N ALA A 180 3.09 -7.27 -20.35
CA ALA A 180 2.05 -6.23 -20.42
C ALA A 180 2.60 -4.84 -20.81
N GLN A 181 3.81 -4.48 -20.36
CA GLN A 181 4.37 -3.12 -20.48
C GLN A 181 5.58 -3.00 -21.41
N GLY A 182 6.17 -4.14 -21.81
CA GLY A 182 7.43 -4.17 -22.55
C GLY A 182 8.64 -3.93 -21.64
N GLU A 183 9.78 -4.55 -21.98
CA GLU A 183 10.96 -4.61 -21.12
C GLU A 183 11.59 -3.25 -20.79
N ALA A 184 11.47 -2.26 -21.69
CA ALA A 184 12.10 -0.95 -21.56
C ALA A 184 11.48 -0.04 -20.49
N LEU A 185 10.26 -0.36 -20.00
CA LEU A 185 9.51 0.46 -19.04
C LEU A 185 9.36 -0.21 -17.67
N LEU A 186 10.06 -1.33 -17.43
CA LEU A 186 9.86 -2.13 -16.23
C LEU A 186 10.48 -1.49 -15.00
N GLN A 187 9.62 -1.10 -14.06
CA GLN A 187 10.01 -1.04 -12.66
C GLN A 187 9.99 -2.45 -12.09
N ASP A 188 11.01 -2.77 -11.29
CA ASP A 188 11.18 -4.09 -10.71
C ASP A 188 10.16 -4.37 -9.59
N GLY A 189 9.77 -5.63 -9.45
CA GLY A 189 9.21 -6.16 -8.22
C GLY A 189 10.31 -6.49 -7.21
N LEU A 190 9.99 -6.37 -5.93
CA LEU A 190 10.83 -6.80 -4.82
C LEU A 190 10.20 -7.98 -4.09
N LEU A 191 10.99 -9.03 -3.87
CA LEU A 191 10.72 -10.09 -2.91
C LEU A 191 11.63 -9.89 -1.69
N MET A 192 11.04 -9.66 -0.52
CA MET A 192 11.74 -9.51 0.75
C MET A 192 11.54 -10.76 1.60
N GLU A 193 12.61 -11.32 2.14
CA GLU A 193 12.56 -12.47 3.05
C GLU A 193 12.68 -12.02 4.50
N LEU A 194 11.70 -12.38 5.32
CA LEU A 194 11.73 -12.26 6.78
C LEU A 194 11.63 -13.63 7.48
N ALA A 195 11.64 -14.72 6.70
CA ALA A 195 11.59 -16.08 7.20
C ALA A 195 12.76 -16.37 8.16
N GLN A 196 12.43 -16.95 9.32
CA GLN A 196 13.41 -17.40 10.33
C GLN A 196 12.92 -18.71 10.97
N PRO A 197 13.81 -19.64 11.35
CA PRO A 197 15.28 -19.57 11.24
C PRO A 197 15.84 -19.92 9.85
N SER A 198 15.01 -20.45 8.95
CA SER A 198 15.37 -20.82 7.57
C SER A 198 14.94 -19.72 6.60
N GLY A 199 15.88 -19.19 5.83
CA GLY A 199 15.64 -18.35 4.65
C GLY A 199 16.31 -18.98 3.45
N ASP A 200 15.53 -19.46 2.49
CA ASP A 200 15.97 -20.30 1.38
C ASP A 200 15.56 -19.70 0.02
N LEU A 201 15.00 -18.49 -0.01
CA LEU A 201 14.53 -17.88 -1.26
C LEU A 201 15.64 -17.69 -2.29
N ALA A 202 16.86 -17.36 -1.87
CA ALA A 202 18.00 -17.30 -2.77
C ALA A 202 18.29 -18.66 -3.43
N LEU A 203 18.14 -19.77 -2.70
CA LEU A 203 18.30 -21.12 -3.24
C LEU A 203 17.21 -21.46 -4.27
N TYR A 204 15.96 -21.11 -3.99
CA TYR A 204 14.85 -21.35 -4.93
C TYR A 204 14.96 -20.55 -6.22
N LEU A 205 15.64 -19.40 -6.16
CA LEU A 205 15.86 -18.51 -7.29
C LEU A 205 17.25 -18.68 -7.93
N ASN A 206 18.09 -19.57 -7.39
CA ASN A 206 19.48 -19.78 -7.78
C ASN A 206 20.31 -18.47 -7.81
N LEU A 207 20.24 -17.70 -6.72
CA LEU A 207 20.91 -16.41 -6.55
C LEU A 207 22.01 -16.46 -5.50
N ASP A 208 23.04 -15.63 -5.69
CA ASP A 208 24.06 -15.32 -4.69
C ASP A 208 23.85 -13.89 -4.19
N SER A 209 23.43 -13.74 -2.93
CA SER A 209 23.13 -12.45 -2.31
C SER A 209 24.30 -11.96 -1.48
N ARG A 210 24.66 -10.68 -1.66
CA ARG A 210 25.73 -10.00 -0.90
C ARG A 210 25.24 -8.78 -0.11
N PHE A 211 23.98 -8.42 -0.29
CA PHE A 211 23.33 -7.30 0.38
C PHE A 211 22.02 -7.82 0.95
N HIS A 212 21.95 -7.88 2.28
CA HIS A 212 20.85 -8.54 2.98
C HIS A 212 19.92 -7.53 3.64
N TYR A 213 18.80 -8.01 4.16
CA TYR A 213 17.79 -7.23 4.86
C TYR A 213 18.39 -6.40 6.02
N GLU A 214 19.35 -6.96 6.75
CA GLU A 214 20.07 -6.25 7.81
C GLU A 214 20.88 -5.04 7.30
N ASP A 215 21.49 -5.17 6.12
CA ASP A 215 22.22 -4.07 5.47
C ASP A 215 21.25 -2.99 4.98
N ALA A 216 20.09 -3.41 4.44
CA ALA A 216 19.03 -2.52 4.01
C ALA A 216 18.48 -1.69 5.17
N LEU A 217 18.28 -2.29 6.35
CA LEU A 217 17.84 -1.58 7.54
C LEU A 217 18.86 -0.54 8.00
N ARG A 218 20.16 -0.89 8.04
CA ARG A 218 21.24 0.04 8.41
C ARG A 218 21.36 1.22 7.42
N ASN A 219 21.02 1.00 6.16
CA ASN A 219 21.18 1.96 5.07
C ASN A 219 19.85 2.48 4.51
N ALA A 220 18.74 2.40 5.26
CA ALA A 220 17.40 2.68 4.74
C ALA A 220 17.30 4.06 4.04
N SER A 221 17.92 5.09 4.60
CA SER A 221 17.92 6.45 4.03
C SER A 221 18.66 6.57 2.68
N ARG A 222 19.56 5.64 2.36
CA ARG A 222 20.37 5.61 1.14
C ARG A 222 19.80 4.69 0.06
N ILE A 223 18.73 3.95 0.36
CA ILE A 223 18.09 3.08 -0.63
C ILE A 223 17.41 3.94 -1.68
N ASP A 224 17.91 3.82 -2.90
CA ASP A 224 17.36 4.39 -4.12
C ASP A 224 17.40 3.34 -5.25
N ALA A 225 16.92 3.71 -6.43
CA ALA A 225 16.91 2.81 -7.60
C ALA A 225 18.30 2.39 -8.06
N THR A 226 19.35 3.17 -7.77
CA THR A 226 20.72 2.84 -8.13
C THR A 226 21.27 1.77 -7.20
N LEU A 227 21.18 1.97 -5.88
CA LEU A 227 21.61 1.00 -4.88
C LEU A 227 20.85 -0.32 -5.06
N ALA A 228 19.53 -0.26 -5.22
CA ALA A 228 18.70 -1.44 -5.49
C ALA A 228 19.17 -2.20 -6.74
N ARG A 229 19.54 -1.50 -7.80
CA ARG A 229 20.02 -2.13 -9.05
C ARG A 229 21.43 -2.72 -8.92
N THR A 230 22.33 -2.11 -8.14
CA THR A 230 23.74 -2.50 -8.10
C THR A 230 24.10 -3.44 -6.96
N ALA A 231 23.35 -3.42 -5.84
CA ALA A 231 23.72 -4.14 -4.62
C ALA A 231 22.81 -5.34 -4.32
N MET A 232 21.51 -5.25 -4.62
CA MET A 232 20.56 -6.33 -4.32
C MET A 232 20.63 -7.44 -5.38
N ALA A 233 20.41 -8.69 -4.94
CA ALA A 233 20.40 -9.83 -5.83
C ALA A 233 19.23 -9.76 -6.82
N ARG A 234 19.47 -10.21 -8.06
CA ARG A 234 18.50 -10.10 -9.15
C ARG A 234 18.39 -11.41 -9.91
N HIS A 235 17.17 -11.88 -10.07
CA HIS A 235 16.82 -13.01 -10.92
C HIS A 235 16.69 -12.57 -12.38
N ASP A 236 16.93 -13.50 -13.31
CA ASP A 236 16.90 -13.25 -14.77
C ASP A 236 15.54 -12.70 -15.27
N SER A 237 14.46 -12.91 -14.51
CA SER A 237 13.16 -12.29 -14.81
C SER A 237 13.11 -10.78 -14.55
N GLY A 238 14.13 -10.20 -13.90
CA GLY A 238 14.13 -8.83 -13.39
C GLY A 238 13.62 -8.69 -11.95
N LEU A 239 13.24 -9.79 -11.29
CA LEU A 239 12.83 -9.77 -9.89
C LEU A 239 14.05 -9.46 -9.00
N VAL A 240 13.88 -8.54 -8.05
CA VAL A 240 14.90 -8.24 -7.04
C VAL A 240 14.59 -9.00 -5.76
N LEU A 241 15.62 -9.61 -5.17
CA LEU A 241 15.56 -10.32 -3.89
C LEU A 241 16.30 -9.50 -2.82
N LEU A 242 15.65 -9.33 -1.68
CA LEU A 242 16.26 -8.87 -0.43
C LEU A 242 16.06 -9.97 0.62
N ASP A 243 17.04 -10.86 0.71
CA ASP A 243 17.04 -12.00 1.63
C ASP A 243 17.72 -11.66 2.96
N ARG A 244 17.90 -12.67 3.80
CA ARG A 244 18.64 -12.55 5.07
C ARG A 244 20.00 -13.22 4.96
N ALA A 245 20.98 -12.69 5.69
CA ALA A 245 22.29 -13.32 5.78
C ALA A 245 22.17 -14.71 6.44
N SER A 246 22.74 -15.75 5.80
CA SER A 246 22.73 -17.11 6.34
C SER A 246 23.38 -17.18 7.72
N GLY A 247 22.75 -17.88 8.67
CA GLY A 247 23.27 -18.01 10.04
C GLY A 247 23.07 -16.78 10.93
N SER A 248 22.31 -15.77 10.47
CA SER A 248 21.93 -14.62 11.28
C SER A 248 20.82 -14.97 12.28
N ASP A 249 21.21 -15.21 13.53
CA ASP A 249 20.28 -15.24 14.69
C ASP A 249 19.87 -13.83 15.14
N ALA A 250 20.28 -12.79 14.40
CA ALA A 250 20.00 -11.42 14.77
C ALA A 250 18.48 -11.18 14.77
N VAL A 251 17.97 -10.79 15.94
CA VAL A 251 16.61 -10.27 16.10
C VAL A 251 16.50 -9.07 15.15
N PRO A 252 15.52 -9.05 14.22
CA PRO A 252 15.37 -7.93 13.30
C PRO A 252 15.24 -6.62 14.10
N PRO A 253 15.88 -5.52 13.67
CA PRO A 253 15.76 -4.21 14.28
C PRO A 253 14.31 -3.80 14.56
N SER A 254 14.12 -3.00 15.61
CA SER A 254 12.82 -2.66 16.20
C SER A 254 11.85 -1.92 15.29
N ASP A 255 12.30 -1.34 14.17
CA ASP A 255 11.45 -0.56 13.28
C ASP A 255 11.87 -0.65 11.79
N PRO A 256 11.11 -1.35 10.92
CA PRO A 256 11.35 -1.38 9.48
C PRO A 256 10.70 -0.21 8.72
N GLY A 257 10.06 0.74 9.40
CA GLY A 257 9.18 1.74 8.77
C GLY A 257 9.86 2.58 7.70
N ALA A 258 11.03 3.14 8.01
CA ALA A 258 11.79 3.95 7.05
C ALA A 258 12.22 3.11 5.83
N LEU A 259 12.63 1.87 6.06
CA LEU A 259 13.00 0.93 4.99
C LEU A 259 11.78 0.63 4.09
N LEU A 260 10.65 0.25 4.68
CA LEU A 260 9.43 -0.07 3.94
C LEU A 260 8.96 1.12 3.10
N GLN A 261 8.94 2.35 3.66
CA GLN A 261 8.59 3.53 2.89
C GLN A 261 9.54 3.74 1.70
N ARG A 262 10.84 3.54 1.89
CA ARG A 262 11.84 3.69 0.80
C ARG A 262 11.68 2.63 -0.28
N LEU A 263 11.60 1.35 0.09
CA LEU A 263 11.41 0.26 -0.87
C LEU A 263 10.14 0.47 -1.69
N ARG A 264 9.05 0.92 -1.05
CA ARG A 264 7.79 1.21 -1.74
C ARG A 264 7.88 2.36 -2.73
N THR A 265 8.88 3.24 -2.65
CA THR A 265 9.11 4.29 -3.66
C THR A 265 10.02 3.86 -4.80
N VAL A 266 10.81 2.80 -4.61
CA VAL A 266 11.81 2.32 -5.58
C VAL A 266 11.24 1.22 -6.47
N PHE A 267 10.47 0.32 -5.87
CA PHE A 267 9.89 -0.83 -6.55
C PHE A 267 8.46 -0.56 -6.96
N ALA A 268 7.94 -1.34 -7.90
CA ALA A 268 6.53 -1.21 -8.29
C ALA A 268 5.61 -2.23 -7.59
N SER A 269 6.17 -3.27 -6.96
CA SER A 269 5.48 -4.13 -6.00
C SER A 269 6.46 -4.65 -4.96
N VAL A 270 6.00 -4.90 -3.73
CA VAL A 270 6.79 -5.50 -2.66
C VAL A 270 6.01 -6.69 -2.09
N LEU A 271 6.58 -7.89 -2.22
CA LEU A 271 6.09 -9.10 -1.57
C LEU A 271 7.03 -9.44 -0.42
N CYS A 272 6.49 -9.57 0.78
CA CYS A 272 7.24 -9.97 1.96
C CYS A 272 6.90 -11.42 2.31
N ASP A 273 7.90 -12.30 2.32
CA ASP A 273 7.78 -13.67 2.80
C ASP A 273 8.10 -13.74 4.30
N ALA A 274 7.07 -13.97 5.12
CA ALA A 274 7.19 -14.23 6.55
C ALA A 274 6.97 -15.72 6.89
N GLY A 275 7.19 -16.62 5.93
CA GLY A 275 7.09 -18.07 6.12
C GLY A 275 7.95 -18.58 7.28
N GLY A 276 7.37 -19.39 8.17
CA GLY A 276 8.12 -19.98 9.30
C GLY A 276 8.46 -19.02 10.45
N CYS A 277 8.40 -17.71 10.21
CA CYS A 277 8.61 -16.70 11.24
C CYS A 277 7.46 -16.76 12.28
N PRO A 278 7.75 -16.91 13.59
CA PRO A 278 6.72 -16.79 14.61
C PRO A 278 6.06 -15.41 14.54
N LEU A 279 4.73 -15.38 14.41
CA LEU A 279 3.95 -14.15 14.25
C LEU A 279 4.29 -13.05 15.27
N ARG A 280 4.56 -13.43 16.53
CA ARG A 280 4.96 -12.50 17.61
C ARG A 280 6.30 -11.79 17.40
N GLN A 281 7.13 -12.29 16.48
CA GLN A 281 8.44 -11.74 16.13
C GLN A 281 8.36 -10.86 14.87
N LEU A 282 7.22 -10.85 14.18
CA LEU A 282 7.04 -9.93 13.05
C LEU A 282 6.92 -8.50 13.56
N PRO A 283 7.61 -7.53 12.93
CA PRO A 283 7.48 -6.14 13.30
C PRO A 283 6.02 -5.68 13.17
N PRO A 284 5.40 -5.12 14.23
CA PRO A 284 4.00 -4.66 14.17
C PRO A 284 3.77 -3.66 13.02
N LEU A 285 4.73 -2.77 12.79
CA LEU A 285 4.66 -1.76 11.74
C LEU A 285 4.63 -2.37 10.32
N LEU A 286 5.22 -3.55 10.10
CA LEU A 286 5.10 -4.27 8.83
C LEU A 286 3.64 -4.66 8.59
N LEU A 287 2.98 -5.21 9.62
CA LEU A 287 1.57 -5.59 9.55
C LEU A 287 0.67 -4.37 9.39
N ASP A 288 1.02 -3.23 10.00
CA ASP A 288 0.25 -2.00 9.91
C ASP A 288 0.38 -1.34 8.53
N GLN A 289 1.57 -1.39 7.92
CA GLN A 289 1.82 -0.79 6.60
C GLN A 289 1.45 -1.69 5.41
N ALA A 290 1.20 -2.98 5.62
CA ALA A 290 0.80 -3.88 4.54
C ALA A 290 -0.51 -3.42 3.87
N ASP A 291 -0.63 -3.50 2.55
CA ASP A 291 -1.93 -3.29 1.90
C ASP A 291 -2.82 -4.52 2.10
N GLU A 292 -2.22 -5.72 2.09
CA GLU A 292 -2.88 -6.97 2.45
C GLU A 292 -1.94 -7.93 3.18
N ILE A 293 -2.53 -8.78 4.01
CA ILE A 293 -1.83 -9.87 4.70
C ILE A 293 -2.49 -11.17 4.26
N TRP A 294 -1.74 -12.02 3.59
CA TRP A 294 -2.23 -13.28 3.06
C TRP A 294 -1.80 -14.43 3.97
N LEU A 295 -2.78 -15.03 4.63
CA LEU A 295 -2.62 -16.18 5.49
C LEU A 295 -2.52 -17.44 4.63
N VAL A 296 -1.34 -18.05 4.59
CA VAL A 296 -1.10 -19.28 3.83
C VAL A 296 -1.27 -20.48 4.75
N THR A 297 -2.19 -21.37 4.41
CA THR A 297 -2.52 -22.60 5.17
C THR A 297 -2.77 -23.77 4.21
N ASP A 298 -2.77 -25.00 4.73
CA ASP A 298 -3.35 -26.16 4.06
C ASP A 298 -4.59 -26.65 4.85
N ALA A 299 -5.26 -27.68 4.33
CA ALA A 299 -6.47 -28.25 4.94
C ALA A 299 -6.18 -29.25 6.07
N SER A 300 -4.93 -29.40 6.51
CA SER A 300 -4.60 -30.31 7.61
C SER A 300 -5.04 -29.74 8.95
N ILE A 301 -5.49 -30.62 9.87
CA ILE A 301 -6.00 -30.22 11.18
C ILE A 301 -4.95 -29.39 11.95
N ALA A 302 -3.68 -29.80 11.90
CA ALA A 302 -2.61 -29.12 12.61
C ALA A 302 -2.37 -27.69 12.09
N THR A 303 -2.49 -27.48 10.78
CA THR A 303 -2.34 -26.15 10.18
C THR A 303 -3.57 -25.27 10.45
N LEU A 304 -4.78 -25.84 10.46
CA LEU A 304 -6.00 -25.11 10.82
C LEU A 304 -6.02 -24.64 12.28
N VAL A 305 -5.46 -25.43 13.21
CA VAL A 305 -5.24 -24.98 14.60
C VAL A 305 -4.26 -23.80 14.64
N SER A 306 -3.20 -23.83 13.83
CA SER A 306 -2.26 -22.72 13.73
C SER A 306 -2.89 -21.48 13.08
N LEU A 307 -3.81 -21.65 12.11
CA LEU A 307 -4.60 -20.57 11.54
C LEU A 307 -5.47 -19.88 12.61
N ASP A 308 -6.17 -20.64 13.44
CA ASP A 308 -6.96 -20.10 14.56
C ASP A 308 -6.10 -19.25 15.52
N GLN A 309 -4.90 -19.74 15.86
CA GLN A 309 -3.96 -19.02 16.72
C GLN A 309 -3.43 -17.75 16.05
N ALA A 310 -3.11 -17.79 14.76
CA ALA A 310 -2.68 -16.62 14.00
C ALA A 310 -3.76 -15.55 13.96
N LEU A 311 -5.02 -15.94 13.72
CA LEU A 311 -6.15 -15.01 13.71
C LEU A 311 -6.39 -14.37 15.07
N LYS A 312 -6.33 -15.16 16.16
CA LYS A 312 -6.44 -14.63 17.53
C LYS A 312 -5.34 -13.62 17.86
N HIS A 313 -4.15 -13.79 17.31
CA HIS A 313 -3.05 -12.85 17.52
C HIS A 313 -3.18 -11.59 16.65
N LEU A 314 -3.74 -11.72 15.44
CA LEU A 314 -3.98 -10.60 14.53
C LEU A 314 -5.23 -9.78 14.91
N ALA A 315 -6.09 -10.34 15.75
CA ALA A 315 -7.32 -9.71 16.22
C ALA A 315 -7.05 -8.47 17.10
N GLY A 316 -8.06 -7.60 17.20
CA GLY A 316 -8.03 -6.41 18.08
C GLY A 316 -7.73 -5.11 17.34
N GLN A 317 -7.51 -5.17 16.03
CA GLN A 317 -7.38 -4.00 15.15
C GLN A 317 -8.26 -4.16 13.91
N ARG A 318 -9.45 -3.56 13.93
CA ARG A 318 -10.47 -3.72 12.86
C ARG A 318 -9.93 -3.43 11.45
N GLU A 319 -9.06 -2.43 11.30
CA GLU A 319 -8.48 -2.10 9.99
C GLU A 319 -7.45 -3.13 9.50
N ARG A 320 -6.78 -3.86 10.40
CA ARG A 320 -5.91 -4.97 10.03
C ARG A 320 -6.71 -6.19 9.60
N GLU A 321 -7.78 -6.50 10.33
CA GLU A 321 -8.66 -7.64 10.05
C GLU A 321 -9.29 -7.55 8.64
N LYS A 322 -9.67 -6.35 8.19
CA LYS A 322 -10.19 -6.11 6.82
C LYS A 322 -9.18 -6.43 5.70
N ARG A 323 -7.89 -6.44 6.01
CA ARG A 323 -6.79 -6.68 5.05
C ARG A 323 -6.36 -8.14 5.01
N LEU A 324 -6.94 -9.00 5.85
CA LEU A 324 -6.63 -10.43 5.88
C LEU A 324 -7.28 -11.14 4.68
N GLN A 325 -6.51 -12.01 4.04
CA GLN A 325 -6.96 -12.87 2.96
C GLN A 325 -6.44 -14.28 3.18
N LEU A 326 -7.21 -15.29 2.80
CA LEU A 326 -6.86 -16.69 2.97
C LEU A 326 -6.36 -17.29 1.65
N VAL A 327 -5.20 -17.93 1.70
CA VAL A 327 -4.64 -18.74 0.61
C VAL A 327 -4.53 -20.18 1.07
N ILE A 328 -5.34 -21.05 0.46
CA ILE A 328 -5.29 -22.50 0.73
C ILE A 328 -4.26 -23.11 -0.22
N ASN A 329 -3.09 -23.47 0.30
CA ASN A 329 -2.05 -24.17 -0.44
C ASN A 329 -2.22 -25.68 -0.33
N ARG A 330 -1.59 -26.42 -1.26
CA ARG A 330 -1.56 -27.89 -1.26
C ARG A 330 -2.96 -28.52 -1.20
N HIS A 331 -3.90 -27.90 -1.89
CA HIS A 331 -5.26 -28.42 -1.93
C HIS A 331 -5.34 -29.69 -2.77
N ASP A 332 -6.06 -30.67 -2.22
CA ASP A 332 -6.43 -31.91 -2.88
C ASP A 332 -7.94 -32.10 -2.69
N ASP A 333 -8.67 -32.54 -3.71
CA ASP A 333 -10.12 -32.76 -3.63
C ASP A 333 -10.46 -33.87 -2.61
N SER A 334 -9.50 -34.76 -2.30
CA SER A 334 -9.67 -35.75 -1.23
C SER A 334 -9.48 -35.17 0.19
N SER A 335 -9.13 -33.89 0.32
CA SER A 335 -9.00 -33.23 1.62
C SER A 335 -10.39 -33.01 2.24
N GLY A 336 -10.56 -33.36 3.53
CA GLY A 336 -11.89 -33.49 4.15
C GLY A 336 -12.70 -32.19 4.30
N MET A 337 -12.10 -31.01 4.13
CA MET A 337 -12.79 -29.73 4.13
C MET A 337 -12.46 -28.95 2.86
N SER A 338 -13.50 -28.44 2.19
CA SER A 338 -13.33 -27.54 1.04
C SER A 338 -12.72 -26.20 1.47
N PRO A 339 -11.97 -25.53 0.58
CA PRO A 339 -11.43 -24.19 0.79
C PRO A 339 -12.49 -23.19 1.26
N GLU A 340 -13.70 -23.25 0.69
CA GLU A 340 -14.80 -22.35 1.00
C GLU A 340 -15.37 -22.61 2.40
N GLN A 341 -15.41 -23.87 2.85
CA GLN A 341 -15.80 -24.21 4.22
C GLN A 341 -14.78 -23.69 5.24
N ILE A 342 -13.48 -23.81 4.94
CA ILE A 342 -12.42 -23.27 5.79
C ILE A 342 -12.56 -21.75 5.88
N ALA A 343 -12.65 -21.05 4.75
CA ALA A 343 -12.82 -19.61 4.71
C ALA A 343 -14.04 -19.12 5.52
N ARG A 344 -15.19 -19.79 5.36
CA ARG A 344 -16.41 -19.49 6.14
C ARG A 344 -16.23 -19.76 7.63
N ARG A 345 -15.57 -20.87 8.00
CA ARG A 345 -15.37 -21.28 9.40
C ARG A 345 -14.48 -20.32 10.18
N PHE A 346 -13.51 -19.72 9.49
CA PHE A 346 -12.55 -18.78 10.07
C PHE A 346 -12.90 -17.31 9.79
N GLU A 347 -13.98 -17.05 9.05
CA GLU A 347 -14.46 -15.71 8.70
C GLU A 347 -13.41 -14.85 7.98
N VAL A 348 -12.56 -15.49 7.17
CA VAL A 348 -11.54 -14.82 6.34
C VAL A 348 -11.90 -15.00 4.87
N PRO A 349 -11.88 -13.95 4.04
CA PRO A 349 -12.13 -14.07 2.60
C PRO A 349 -11.14 -15.03 1.93
N LEU A 350 -11.65 -15.97 1.13
CA LEU A 350 -10.82 -16.86 0.30
C LEU A 350 -10.31 -16.09 -0.92
N LEU A 351 -8.99 -15.93 -1.01
CA LEU A 351 -8.35 -15.26 -2.12
C LEU A 351 -7.92 -16.23 -3.23
N ALA A 352 -7.32 -17.37 -2.86
CA ALA A 352 -6.89 -18.38 -3.82
C ALA A 352 -6.81 -19.78 -3.21
N THR A 353 -6.99 -20.78 -4.07
CA THR A 353 -6.77 -22.20 -3.77
C THR A 353 -5.71 -22.72 -4.72
N LEU A 354 -4.60 -23.20 -4.17
CA LEU A 354 -3.46 -23.71 -4.93
C LEU A 354 -3.43 -25.24 -4.84
N PRO A 355 -3.44 -25.96 -5.96
CA PRO A 355 -3.46 -27.42 -5.94
C PRO A 355 -2.14 -28.00 -5.42
N GLU A 356 -2.19 -29.15 -4.76
CA GLU A 356 -1.02 -29.97 -4.43
C GLU A 356 -0.40 -30.52 -5.73
N ARG A 357 0.85 -30.16 -5.98
CA ARG A 357 1.58 -30.53 -7.19
C ARG A 357 2.98 -30.99 -6.81
N PRO A 358 3.30 -32.29 -6.91
CA PRO A 358 4.64 -32.81 -6.64
C PRO A 358 5.73 -32.15 -7.49
N ARG A 359 5.39 -31.72 -8.72
CA ARG A 359 6.30 -31.02 -9.63
C ARG A 359 6.79 -29.68 -9.09
N VAL A 360 6.00 -28.97 -8.28
CA VAL A 360 6.43 -27.72 -7.64
C VAL A 360 7.58 -27.99 -6.67
N ARG A 361 7.46 -29.05 -5.86
CA ARG A 361 8.53 -29.46 -4.93
C ARG A 361 9.77 -29.94 -5.68
N LEU A 362 9.58 -30.69 -6.77
CA LEU A 362 10.68 -31.19 -7.58
C LEU A 362 11.50 -30.03 -8.18
N ALA A 363 10.84 -29.04 -8.79
CA ALA A 363 11.51 -27.86 -9.33
C ALA A 363 12.28 -27.11 -8.23
N ALA A 364 11.65 -26.86 -7.08
CA ALA A 364 12.31 -26.19 -5.96
C ALA A 364 13.56 -26.96 -5.45
N SER A 365 13.50 -28.30 -5.42
CA SER A 365 14.65 -29.14 -5.03
C SER A 365 15.81 -29.11 -6.03
N GLN A 366 15.56 -28.62 -7.24
CA GLN A 366 16.54 -28.48 -8.33
C GLN A 366 17.02 -27.03 -8.49
N GLY A 367 16.59 -26.12 -7.61
CA GLY A 367 17.01 -24.71 -7.65
C GLY A 367 16.34 -23.90 -8.77
N HIS A 368 15.20 -24.34 -9.28
CA HIS A 368 14.43 -23.58 -10.27
C HIS A 368 12.93 -23.59 -9.99
N LEU A 369 12.19 -22.76 -10.73
CA LEU A 369 10.75 -22.62 -10.58
C LEU A 369 9.99 -23.46 -11.62
N LEU A 370 8.80 -23.93 -11.26
CA LEU A 370 7.93 -24.74 -12.12
C LEU A 370 7.61 -24.07 -13.47
N LEU A 371 7.67 -22.74 -13.52
CA LEU A 371 7.46 -21.94 -14.72
C LEU A 371 8.41 -22.32 -15.86
N GLN A 372 9.61 -22.80 -15.53
CA GLN A 372 10.62 -23.23 -16.50
C GLN A 372 10.29 -24.62 -17.09
N ASP A 373 9.78 -25.54 -16.27
CA ASP A 373 9.50 -26.93 -16.69
C ASP A 373 8.09 -27.15 -17.24
N ALA A 374 7.12 -26.40 -16.73
CA ALA A 374 5.71 -26.61 -16.95
C ALA A 374 4.90 -25.29 -16.87
N PRO A 375 5.11 -24.34 -17.80
CA PRO A 375 4.49 -23.02 -17.75
C PRO A 375 2.94 -23.02 -17.80
N ARG A 376 2.33 -24.17 -18.13
CA ARG A 376 0.87 -24.36 -18.19
C ARG A 376 0.30 -25.18 -17.03
N ASP A 377 1.11 -25.54 -16.03
CA ASP A 377 0.64 -26.35 -14.91
C ASP A 377 -0.52 -25.66 -14.16
N PRO A 378 -1.54 -26.41 -13.70
CA PRO A 378 -2.64 -25.86 -12.90
C PRO A 378 -2.20 -24.97 -11.73
N TYR A 379 -1.06 -25.26 -11.08
CA TYR A 379 -0.54 -24.43 -9.99
C TYR A 379 -0.29 -22.98 -10.42
N LEU A 380 0.39 -22.78 -11.56
CA LEU A 380 0.71 -21.44 -12.05
C LEU A 380 -0.54 -20.66 -12.47
N ARG A 381 -1.54 -21.35 -13.04
CA ARG A 381 -2.84 -20.75 -13.35
C ARG A 381 -3.58 -20.29 -12.09
N ALA A 382 -3.47 -21.05 -10.99
CA ALA A 382 -4.07 -20.69 -9.71
C ALA A 382 -3.40 -19.46 -9.05
N LEU A 383 -2.20 -19.05 -9.49
CA LEU A 383 -1.54 -17.83 -9.03
C LEU A 383 -2.07 -16.54 -9.69
N ALA A 384 -2.81 -16.63 -10.80
CA ALA A 384 -3.32 -15.46 -11.51
C ALA A 384 -4.08 -14.41 -10.64
N PRO A 385 -5.01 -14.80 -9.73
CA PRO A 385 -5.65 -13.83 -8.84
C PRO A 385 -4.65 -13.17 -7.88
N LEU A 386 -3.65 -13.92 -7.42
CA LEU A 386 -2.59 -13.40 -6.54
C LEU A 386 -1.71 -12.40 -7.28
N VAL A 387 -1.30 -12.70 -8.51
CA VAL A 387 -0.52 -11.77 -9.35
C VAL A 387 -1.28 -10.46 -9.54
N SER A 388 -2.56 -10.54 -9.87
CA SER A 388 -3.41 -9.36 -10.09
C SER A 388 -3.58 -8.50 -8.84
N ARG A 389 -3.56 -9.11 -7.66
CA ARG A 389 -3.61 -8.40 -6.37
C ARG A 389 -2.27 -7.79 -6.02
N LEU A 390 -1.16 -8.53 -6.17
CA LEU A 390 0.19 -8.06 -5.87
C LEU A 390 0.60 -6.89 -6.77
N ASP A 391 0.34 -7.04 -8.07
CA ASP A 391 0.70 -6.08 -9.09
C ASP A 391 -0.46 -5.89 -10.08
N PRO A 392 -1.32 -4.88 -9.85
CA PRO A 392 -2.43 -4.58 -10.75
C PRO A 392 -1.97 -4.25 -12.19
N ALA A 393 -0.72 -3.82 -12.36
CA ALA A 393 -0.16 -3.48 -13.66
C ALA A 393 0.40 -4.71 -14.40
N ALA A 394 0.54 -5.85 -13.72
CA ALA A 394 0.82 -7.17 -14.29
C ALA A 394 -0.45 -7.90 -14.77
N CYS A 395 -1.59 -7.22 -14.91
CA CYS A 395 -2.76 -7.86 -15.50
C CYS A 395 -2.52 -8.05 -17.01
N PRO A 396 -2.69 -9.26 -17.57
CA PRO A 396 -2.57 -9.43 -19.01
C PRO A 396 -3.62 -8.54 -19.68
N VAL A 397 -3.16 -7.72 -20.64
CA VAL A 397 -4.05 -7.09 -21.62
C VAL A 397 -4.93 -8.22 -22.14
N GLN A 398 -6.24 -8.16 -21.89
CA GLN A 398 -7.18 -9.19 -22.32
C GLN A 398 -6.87 -9.52 -23.77
N ALA A 399 -6.44 -10.75 -24.03
CA ALA A 399 -6.31 -11.24 -25.39
C ALA A 399 -7.71 -11.15 -25.98
N GLN A 400 -7.96 -10.11 -26.79
CA GLN A 400 -9.15 -9.98 -27.62
C GLN A 400 -9.40 -11.35 -28.24
N GLY A 401 -10.50 -11.97 -27.80
CA GLY A 401 -10.69 -13.40 -27.95
C GLY A 401 -10.59 -13.79 -29.41
N LEU A 402 -10.12 -15.01 -29.69
CA LEU A 402 -10.13 -15.62 -31.02
C LEU A 402 -11.48 -15.44 -31.77
N ARG A 403 -12.59 -15.25 -31.03
CA ARG A 403 -13.91 -14.91 -31.56
C ARG A 403 -14.00 -13.53 -32.23
N GLU A 404 -13.31 -12.50 -31.74
CA GLU A 404 -13.26 -11.18 -32.38
C GLU A 404 -12.36 -11.16 -33.63
N ARG A 405 -11.29 -11.96 -33.64
CA ARG A 405 -10.45 -12.15 -34.84
C ARG A 405 -11.19 -12.94 -35.92
N LEU A 406 -12.03 -13.90 -35.53
CA LEU A 406 -12.90 -14.63 -36.46
C LEU A 406 -14.07 -13.76 -36.95
N SER A 407 -14.65 -12.87 -36.12
CA SER A 407 -15.71 -11.96 -36.57
C SER A 407 -15.19 -10.90 -37.54
N LEU A 408 -13.95 -10.42 -37.36
CA LEU A 408 -13.28 -9.52 -38.31
C LEU A 408 -12.87 -10.23 -39.60
N ALA A 409 -12.53 -11.52 -39.55
CA ALA A 409 -12.21 -12.32 -40.75
C ALA A 409 -13.46 -12.73 -41.56
N LEU A 410 -14.63 -12.86 -40.92
CA LEU A 410 -15.89 -13.27 -41.55
C LEU A 410 -16.78 -12.09 -41.99
N GLY A 411 -16.51 -10.87 -41.52
CA GLY A 411 -17.25 -9.66 -41.90
C GLY A 411 -16.86 -9.03 -43.25
N GLY A 412 -15.88 -9.62 -43.94
CA GLY A 412 -15.20 -9.02 -45.10
C GLY A 412 -15.51 -9.67 -46.46
N SER A 413 -16.76 -10.07 -46.75
CA SER A 413 -17.15 -10.28 -48.15
C SER A 413 -18.66 -10.14 -48.35
N GLN A 414 -19.10 -8.97 -48.83
CA GLN A 414 -20.31 -8.90 -49.63
C GLN A 414 -19.96 -8.43 -51.03
N TRP A 415 -20.16 -9.36 -51.95
CA TRP A 415 -19.88 -9.28 -53.37
C TRP A 415 -20.74 -8.22 -54.04
N LYS A 416 -20.13 -7.48 -54.97
CA LYS A 416 -20.85 -6.79 -56.05
C LYS A 416 -21.54 -7.83 -56.92
N THR A 417 -22.84 -7.67 -57.15
CA THR A 417 -23.46 -8.14 -58.40
C THR A 417 -24.61 -7.22 -58.79
N ARG A 418 -24.35 -6.54 -59.92
CA ARG A 418 -25.23 -5.96 -60.96
C ARG A 418 -26.60 -5.43 -60.61
#